data_AF-A0A8H8P718-F1
#
_entry.id   AF-A0A8H8P718-F1
#
_cell.length_a   1.000
_cell.length_b   1.000
_cell.length_c   1.000
_cell.angle_alpha   90.00
_cell.angle_beta   90.00
_cell.angle_gamma   90.00
#
_symmetry.space_group_name_H-M   'P 1'
#
loop_
_entity.id
_entity.type
_entity.pdbx_description
1 polymer ?
#
loop_
_entity_poly.entity_id
_entity_poly.type
_entity_poly.pdbx_seq_one_letter_code
_entity_poly.pdbx_strand_id
1 'polypeptide(L)'
;MAGSALNGLPASISPEEITTVWPRLLSEFELGQTISDDHYSVASLFDPEFTHVATDVSQDNVRCLLSKACILMISSAKLETERLSGFYDPDEWWMRFERVDRAVNRFMETMPPVYVGRNNEELSYLVIVHSGIYCAQIQLHSALAECEMRQAAQDGQLNDFLGGVSYMRCTEACRAAALAAALVLHMDMSNMLLFIGIAWVSVSDKLIKDIPRLRRAGKITQGREKEHQLAIIEKCMQRSAAAYPVFVETDTITEGAANFLNHTKLSLGVD
;
A
#
# COMPACT_ATOMS: atom_id res chain seq x y z
N MET A 1 -11.36 8.44 5.76
CA MET A 1 -11.12 9.76 5.14
C MET A 1 -10.26 9.69 3.87
N ALA A 2 -9.13 8.98 3.88
CA ALA A 2 -8.24 8.86 2.72
C ALA A 2 -8.92 8.40 1.41
N GLY A 3 -9.83 7.40 1.46
CA GLY A 3 -10.51 6.90 0.27
C GLY A 3 -11.51 7.87 -0.38
N SER A 4 -12.10 8.76 0.42
CA SER A 4 -13.03 9.80 -0.05
C SER A 4 -12.28 10.95 -0.71
N ALA A 5 -11.11 11.31 -0.17
CA ALA A 5 -10.21 12.30 -0.77
C ALA A 5 -9.53 11.79 -2.06
N LEU A 6 -9.31 10.48 -2.18
CA LEU A 6 -8.68 9.84 -3.34
C LEU A 6 -9.60 9.66 -4.54
N ASN A 7 -10.79 9.12 -4.29
CA ASN A 7 -11.67 8.66 -5.36
C ASN A 7 -12.89 9.58 -5.55
N GLY A 8 -13.04 10.63 -4.73
CA GLY A 8 -14.23 11.49 -4.72
C GLY A 8 -15.50 10.77 -4.24
N LEU A 9 -15.37 9.57 -3.69
CA LEU A 9 -16.49 8.72 -3.28
C LEU A 9 -16.95 9.09 -1.86
N PRO A 10 -18.27 9.13 -1.58
CA PRO A 10 -18.77 9.28 -0.21
C PRO A 10 -18.17 8.21 0.70
N ALA A 11 -17.71 8.58 1.90
CA ALA A 11 -17.19 7.64 2.89
C ALA A 11 -18.23 6.57 3.34
N SER A 12 -19.48 6.72 2.94
CA SER A 12 -20.61 5.85 3.26
C SER A 12 -20.85 4.69 2.28
N ILE A 13 -20.22 4.69 1.10
CA ILE A 13 -20.41 3.62 0.10
C ILE A 13 -19.25 2.65 0.19
N SER A 14 -19.57 1.36 0.34
CA SER A 14 -18.55 0.31 0.34
C SER A 14 -18.04 0.06 -1.10
N PRO A 15 -16.74 -0.20 -1.33
CA PRO A 15 -16.24 -0.49 -2.68
C PRO A 15 -17.02 -1.61 -3.40
N GLU A 16 -17.54 -2.57 -2.64
CA GLU A 16 -18.34 -3.68 -3.12
C GLU A 16 -19.72 -3.25 -3.69
N GLU A 17 -20.23 -2.08 -3.31
CA GLU A 17 -21.47 -1.48 -3.82
C GLU A 17 -21.28 -0.65 -5.09
N ILE A 18 -20.03 -0.43 -5.50
CA ILE A 18 -19.72 0.43 -6.65
C ILE A 18 -19.75 -0.40 -7.93
N THR A 19 -20.81 -0.24 -8.71
CA THR A 19 -21.00 -0.90 -10.01
C THR A 19 -20.38 -0.13 -11.17
N THR A 20 -19.64 0.96 -10.89
CA THR A 20 -18.97 1.75 -11.93
C THR A 20 -17.95 0.91 -12.68
N VAL A 21 -18.13 0.85 -14.01
CA VAL A 21 -17.24 0.13 -14.94
C VAL A 21 -15.93 0.89 -15.10
N TRP A 22 -14.82 0.16 -15.21
CA TRP A 22 -13.50 0.75 -15.45
C TRP A 22 -13.43 1.42 -16.83
N PRO A 23 -12.67 2.54 -16.96
CA PRO A 23 -12.48 3.19 -18.25
C PRO A 23 -11.82 2.23 -19.27
N ARG A 24 -12.47 2.02 -20.42
CA ARG A 24 -11.96 1.22 -21.54
C ARG A 24 -11.27 2.08 -22.59
N LEU A 25 -10.43 1.46 -23.42
CA LEU A 25 -9.77 2.16 -24.53
C LEU A 25 -10.79 2.60 -25.58
N LEU A 26 -10.58 3.79 -26.17
CA LEU A 26 -11.48 4.34 -27.19
C LEU A 26 -11.66 3.38 -28.39
N SER A 27 -10.61 2.67 -28.77
CA SER A 27 -10.62 1.68 -29.84
C SER A 27 -11.61 0.53 -29.61
N GLU A 28 -11.91 0.20 -28.35
CA GLU A 28 -12.91 -0.84 -28.02
C GLU A 28 -14.33 -0.36 -28.31
N PHE A 29 -14.60 0.95 -28.22
CA PHE A 29 -15.88 1.55 -28.59
C PHE A 29 -16.02 1.72 -30.12
N GLU A 30 -14.92 2.06 -30.79
CA GLU A 30 -14.90 2.34 -32.24
C GLU A 30 -15.11 1.07 -33.09
N LEU A 31 -14.74 -0.10 -32.58
CA LEU A 31 -14.89 -1.39 -33.28
C LEU A 31 -16.34 -1.90 -33.33
N GLY A 32 -17.30 -1.20 -32.71
CA GLY A 32 -18.72 -1.56 -32.75
C GLY A 32 -19.04 -2.91 -32.10
N GLN A 33 -18.13 -3.44 -31.28
CA GLN A 33 -18.39 -4.64 -30.50
C GLN A 33 -19.46 -4.31 -29.44
N THR A 34 -20.57 -5.06 -29.44
CA THR A 34 -21.52 -5.05 -28.32
C THR A 34 -20.75 -5.39 -27.05
N ILE A 35 -20.70 -4.41 -26.14
CA ILE A 35 -19.99 -4.47 -24.86
C ILE A 35 -20.60 -5.63 -24.07
N SER A 36 -19.88 -6.75 -24.00
CA SER A 36 -20.45 -8.00 -23.49
C SER A 36 -20.42 -8.11 -21.97
N ASP A 37 -19.70 -7.26 -21.23
CA ASP A 37 -19.48 -7.48 -19.80
C ASP A 37 -19.41 -6.19 -18.98
N ASP A 38 -20.47 -5.98 -18.19
CA ASP A 38 -20.50 -5.09 -17.01
C ASP A 38 -19.63 -5.64 -15.86
N HIS A 39 -19.04 -6.83 -16.05
CA HIS A 39 -18.16 -7.52 -15.09
C HIS A 39 -16.75 -6.94 -14.98
N TYR A 40 -16.51 -5.78 -15.60
CA TYR A 40 -15.27 -5.00 -15.47
C TYR A 40 -15.53 -3.76 -14.59
N SER A 41 -16.08 -3.97 -13.38
CA SER A 41 -16.44 -2.91 -12.43
C SER A 41 -15.61 -2.95 -11.15
N VAL A 42 -15.79 -1.96 -10.27
CA VAL A 42 -15.17 -1.96 -8.93
C VAL A 42 -15.65 -3.16 -8.10
N ALA A 43 -16.96 -3.44 -8.10
CA ALA A 43 -17.53 -4.61 -7.42
C ALA A 43 -16.91 -5.93 -7.91
N SER A 44 -16.60 -6.01 -9.21
CA SER A 44 -15.98 -7.18 -9.83
C SER A 44 -14.57 -7.47 -9.31
N LEU A 45 -13.87 -6.51 -8.68
CA LEU A 45 -12.59 -6.79 -8.00
C LEU A 45 -12.74 -7.79 -6.85
N PHE A 46 -13.90 -7.80 -6.20
CA PHE A 46 -14.18 -8.62 -5.00
C PHE A 46 -15.14 -9.78 -5.28
N ASP A 47 -15.65 -9.87 -6.51
CA ASP A 47 -16.50 -10.97 -6.96
C ASP A 47 -15.65 -12.22 -7.22
N PRO A 48 -15.88 -13.36 -6.53
CA PRO A 48 -15.14 -14.59 -6.77
C PRO A 48 -15.14 -15.08 -8.23
N GLU A 49 -16.21 -14.79 -8.98
CA GLU A 49 -16.34 -15.22 -10.38
C GLU A 49 -15.48 -14.35 -11.30
N PHE A 50 -15.47 -13.03 -11.08
CA PHE A 50 -14.85 -12.06 -12.00
C PHE A 50 -13.55 -11.45 -11.50
N THR A 51 -13.14 -11.69 -10.25
CA THR A 51 -11.95 -11.08 -9.63
C THR A 51 -10.69 -11.33 -10.46
N HIS A 52 -10.52 -12.53 -11.01
CA HIS A 52 -9.35 -12.89 -11.81
C HIS A 52 -9.22 -12.06 -13.10
N VAL A 53 -10.34 -11.59 -13.65
CA VAL A 53 -10.41 -10.73 -14.84
C VAL A 53 -10.25 -9.27 -14.45
N ALA A 54 -10.96 -8.83 -13.41
CA ALA A 54 -10.96 -7.43 -12.96
C ALA A 54 -9.62 -6.99 -12.34
N THR A 55 -8.88 -7.93 -11.73
CA THR A 55 -7.57 -7.68 -11.08
C THR A 55 -6.39 -7.92 -12.01
N ASP A 56 -6.61 -8.46 -13.21
CA ASP A 56 -5.59 -8.47 -14.26
C ASP A 56 -5.44 -7.07 -14.83
N VAL A 57 -4.26 -6.50 -14.62
CA VAL A 57 -3.97 -5.13 -15.03
C VAL A 57 -2.93 -5.03 -16.14
N SER A 58 -2.67 -6.13 -16.83
CA SER A 58 -1.67 -6.20 -17.91
C SER A 58 -1.99 -5.30 -19.11
N GLN A 59 -3.28 -5.00 -19.33
CA GLN A 59 -3.77 -4.12 -20.40
C GLN A 59 -4.24 -2.75 -19.91
N ASP A 60 -4.14 -2.50 -18.59
CA ASP A 60 -4.62 -1.25 -18.01
C ASP A 60 -3.67 -0.09 -18.30
N ASN A 61 -4.26 1.08 -18.58
CA ASN A 61 -3.50 2.32 -18.56
C ASN A 61 -3.17 2.76 -17.12
N VAL A 62 -2.23 3.69 -16.96
CA VAL A 62 -1.77 4.16 -15.63
C VAL A 62 -2.86 4.75 -14.74
N ARG A 63 -3.94 5.29 -15.32
CA ARG A 63 -5.06 5.83 -14.55
C ARG A 63 -5.92 4.71 -13.98
N CYS A 64 -6.19 3.67 -14.77
CA CYS A 64 -6.91 2.48 -14.32
C CYS A 64 -6.11 1.76 -13.22
N LEU A 65 -4.80 1.59 -13.41
CA LEU A 65 -3.88 1.03 -12.41
C LEU A 65 -3.97 1.80 -11.09
N LEU A 66 -3.90 3.13 -11.14
CA LEU A 66 -3.96 3.98 -9.96
C LEU A 66 -5.28 3.78 -9.20
N SER A 67 -6.41 3.82 -9.91
CA SER A 67 -7.73 3.68 -9.29
C SER A 67 -7.92 2.31 -8.65
N LYS A 68 -7.53 1.22 -9.33
CA LYS A 68 -7.57 -0.14 -8.77
C LYS A 68 -6.68 -0.27 -7.53
N ALA A 69 -5.44 0.22 -7.58
CA ALA A 69 -4.53 0.23 -6.44
C ALA A 69 -5.10 1.01 -5.25
N CYS A 70 -5.71 2.18 -5.49
CA CYS A 70 -6.36 2.97 -4.44
C CYS A 70 -7.51 2.22 -3.79
N ILE A 71 -8.37 1.57 -4.57
CA ILE A 71 -9.50 0.79 -4.05
C ILE A 71 -8.99 -0.38 -3.19
N LEU A 72 -8.02 -1.16 -3.69
CA LEU A 72 -7.46 -2.29 -2.93
C LEU A 72 -6.80 -1.84 -1.63
N MET A 73 -6.10 -0.71 -1.64
CA MET A 73 -5.51 -0.11 -0.44
C MET A 73 -6.58 0.39 0.54
N ILE A 74 -7.67 1.01 0.07
CA ILE A 74 -8.80 1.41 0.94
C ILE A 74 -9.46 0.19 1.58
N SER A 75 -9.75 -0.86 0.80
CA SER A 75 -10.33 -2.09 1.31
C SER A 75 -9.42 -2.77 2.35
N SER A 76 -8.11 -2.76 2.10
CA SER A 76 -7.10 -3.27 3.05
C SER A 76 -7.09 -2.48 4.35
N ALA A 77 -7.07 -1.15 4.29
CA ALA A 77 -7.11 -0.29 5.47
C ALA A 77 -8.41 -0.44 6.28
N LYS A 78 -9.55 -0.68 5.60
CA LYS A 78 -10.84 -0.94 6.25
C LYS A 78 -10.78 -2.23 7.06
N LEU A 79 -10.29 -3.32 6.47
CA LEU A 79 -10.12 -4.60 7.15
C LEU A 79 -9.14 -4.51 8.33
N GLU A 80 -8.05 -3.76 8.19
CA GLU A 80 -7.11 -3.48 9.29
C GLU A 80 -7.82 -2.75 10.44
N THR A 81 -8.58 -1.70 10.13
CA THR A 81 -9.31 -0.91 11.13
C THR A 81 -10.38 -1.74 11.86
N GLU A 82 -11.16 -2.53 11.12
CA GLU A 82 -12.15 -3.45 11.70
C GLU A 82 -11.51 -4.46 12.64
N ARG A 83 -10.36 -5.03 12.24
CA ARG A 83 -9.63 -5.97 13.08
C ARG A 83 -9.13 -5.32 14.38
N LEU A 84 -8.58 -4.11 14.27
CA LEU A 84 -8.08 -3.36 15.43
C LEU A 84 -9.19 -2.91 16.37
N SER A 85 -10.39 -2.62 15.86
CA SER A 85 -11.54 -2.23 16.67
C SER A 85 -12.15 -3.42 17.41
N GLY A 86 -11.97 -4.65 16.91
CA GLY A 86 -12.52 -5.87 17.51
C GLY A 86 -14.03 -6.05 17.29
N PHE A 87 -14.67 -5.19 16.50
CA PHE A 87 -16.10 -5.24 16.21
C PHE A 87 -16.34 -5.73 14.78
N TYR A 88 -16.35 -7.04 14.59
CA TYR A 88 -16.65 -7.68 13.30
C TYR A 88 -17.07 -9.14 13.49
N ASP A 89 -17.79 -9.69 12.52
CA ASP A 89 -18.03 -11.13 12.42
C ASP A 89 -16.76 -11.83 11.89
N PRO A 90 -16.13 -12.76 12.65
CA PRO A 90 -14.87 -13.37 12.25
C PRO A 90 -14.92 -14.10 10.91
N ASP A 91 -16.01 -14.80 10.62
CA ASP A 91 -16.15 -15.59 9.39
C ASP A 91 -16.32 -14.66 8.17
N GLU A 92 -17.18 -13.65 8.28
CA GLU A 92 -17.33 -12.63 7.24
C GLU A 92 -16.02 -11.85 7.00
N TRP A 93 -15.32 -11.47 8.06
CA TRP A 93 -14.04 -10.75 7.94
C TRP A 93 -12.98 -11.61 7.25
N TRP A 94 -12.88 -12.90 7.61
CA TRP A 94 -11.89 -13.79 6.98
C TRP A 94 -12.19 -14.00 5.49
N MET A 95 -13.47 -14.17 5.15
CA MET A 95 -13.90 -14.26 3.76
C MET A 95 -13.57 -12.99 2.95
N ARG A 96 -13.80 -11.80 3.52
CA ARG A 96 -13.41 -10.53 2.88
C ARG A 96 -11.89 -10.38 2.79
N PHE A 97 -11.16 -10.74 3.84
CA PHE A 97 -9.70 -10.75 3.86
C PHE A 97 -9.13 -11.59 2.72
N GLU A 98 -9.59 -12.84 2.55
CA GLU A 98 -9.12 -13.72 1.48
C GLU A 98 -9.41 -13.15 0.08
N ARG A 99 -10.55 -12.49 -0.10
CA ARG A 99 -10.90 -11.83 -1.37
C ARG A 99 -9.93 -10.68 -1.67
N VAL A 100 -9.71 -9.78 -0.71
CA VAL A 100 -8.79 -8.65 -0.90
C VAL A 100 -7.36 -9.14 -1.08
N ASP A 101 -6.90 -10.13 -0.30
CA ASP A 101 -5.56 -10.69 -0.43
C ASP A 101 -5.33 -11.33 -1.81
N ARG A 102 -6.29 -12.10 -2.33
CA ARG A 102 -6.21 -12.64 -3.70
C ARG A 102 -6.13 -11.53 -4.74
N ALA A 103 -6.96 -10.50 -4.62
CA ALA A 103 -6.98 -9.39 -5.55
C ALA A 103 -5.67 -8.59 -5.53
N VAL A 104 -5.10 -8.35 -4.34
CA VAL A 104 -3.80 -7.69 -4.17
C VAL A 104 -2.68 -8.50 -4.78
N ASN A 105 -2.64 -9.82 -4.54
CA ASN A 105 -1.63 -10.70 -5.13
C ASN A 105 -1.72 -10.73 -6.67
N ARG A 106 -2.93 -10.88 -7.23
CA ARG A 106 -3.11 -10.89 -8.69
C ARG A 106 -2.75 -9.56 -9.34
N PHE A 107 -3.08 -8.44 -8.68
CA PHE A 107 -2.66 -7.12 -9.14
C PHE A 107 -1.14 -7.00 -9.16
N MET A 108 -0.45 -7.42 -8.08
CA MET A 108 1.01 -7.37 -8.02
C MET A 108 1.70 -8.25 -9.07
N GLU A 109 1.09 -9.38 -9.45
CA GLU A 109 1.60 -10.27 -10.50
C GLU A 109 1.49 -9.68 -11.91
N THR A 110 0.47 -8.86 -12.16
CA THR A 110 0.11 -8.38 -13.51
C THR A 110 0.47 -6.92 -13.74
N MET A 111 0.81 -6.17 -12.68
CA MET A 111 1.20 -4.77 -12.80
C MET A 111 2.52 -4.60 -13.59
N PRO A 112 2.61 -3.58 -14.46
CA PRO A 112 3.81 -3.35 -15.23
C PRO A 112 5.00 -2.98 -14.32
N PRO A 113 6.23 -3.40 -14.68
CA PRO A 113 7.41 -3.08 -13.90
C PRO A 113 7.76 -1.59 -14.00
N VAL A 114 8.28 -1.05 -12.89
CA VAL A 114 8.86 0.29 -12.85
C VAL A 114 10.32 0.21 -13.27
N TYR A 115 10.72 0.99 -14.27
CA TYR A 115 12.12 1.08 -14.71
C TYR A 115 12.45 2.48 -15.24
N VAL A 116 13.75 2.82 -15.19
CA VAL A 116 14.30 4.09 -15.65
C VAL A 116 14.25 4.15 -17.18
N GLY A 117 13.67 5.23 -17.74
CA GLY A 117 13.56 5.43 -19.20
C GLY A 117 12.14 5.70 -19.71
N ARG A 118 11.12 5.52 -18.86
CA ARG A 118 9.76 6.00 -19.13
C ARG A 118 9.67 7.53 -19.03
N ASN A 119 8.59 8.11 -19.57
CA ASN A 119 8.32 9.52 -19.35
C ASN A 119 8.07 9.80 -17.85
N ASN A 120 8.38 11.01 -17.39
CA ASN A 120 8.31 11.34 -15.96
C ASN A 120 6.89 11.23 -15.37
N GLU A 121 5.85 11.55 -16.15
CA GLU A 121 4.47 11.49 -15.68
C GLU A 121 4.04 10.03 -15.42
N GLU A 122 4.25 9.16 -16.40
CA GLU A 122 3.96 7.73 -16.34
C GLU A 122 4.76 7.04 -15.23
N LEU A 123 6.05 7.38 -15.11
CA LEU A 123 6.89 6.89 -14.02
C LEU A 123 6.35 7.30 -12.65
N SER A 124 5.87 8.55 -12.52
CA SER A 124 5.26 9.05 -11.28
C SER A 124 4.01 8.24 -10.93
N TYR A 125 3.09 8.03 -11.89
CA TYR A 125 1.90 7.21 -11.68
C TYR A 125 2.24 5.77 -11.29
N LEU A 126 3.19 5.14 -11.97
CA LEU A 126 3.58 3.76 -11.67
C LEU A 126 4.19 3.62 -10.29
N VAL A 127 5.01 4.57 -9.84
CA VAL A 127 5.55 4.52 -8.47
C VAL A 127 4.45 4.70 -7.42
N ILE A 128 3.43 5.52 -7.70
CA ILE A 128 2.27 5.65 -6.82
C ILE A 128 1.48 4.34 -6.77
N VAL A 129 1.24 3.71 -7.92
CA VAL A 129 0.56 2.40 -8.02
C VAL A 129 1.30 1.34 -7.20
N HIS A 130 2.62 1.21 -7.40
CA HIS A 130 3.45 0.26 -6.67
C HIS A 130 3.45 0.55 -5.17
N SER A 131 3.62 1.82 -4.78
CA SER A 131 3.58 2.21 -3.36
C SER A 131 2.22 1.89 -2.73
N GLY A 132 1.12 2.18 -3.43
CA GLY A 132 -0.25 1.92 -2.98
C GLY A 132 -0.54 0.44 -2.78
N ILE A 133 -0.15 -0.43 -3.73
CA ILE A 133 -0.41 -1.87 -3.60
C ILE A 133 0.47 -2.52 -2.51
N TYR A 134 1.72 -2.09 -2.35
CA TYR A 134 2.56 -2.56 -1.25
C TYR A 134 2.06 -2.06 0.11
N CYS A 135 1.50 -0.86 0.17
CA CYS A 135 0.77 -0.39 1.36
C CYS A 135 -0.43 -1.28 1.66
N ALA A 136 -1.24 -1.64 0.65
CA ALA A 136 -2.37 -2.56 0.81
C ALA A 136 -1.92 -3.90 1.42
N GLN A 137 -0.83 -4.48 0.89
CA GLN A 137 -0.23 -5.72 1.41
C GLN A 137 0.18 -5.59 2.88
N ILE A 138 0.79 -4.46 3.26
CA ILE A 138 1.21 -4.21 4.65
C ILE A 138 -0.02 -4.09 5.55
N GLN A 139 -1.03 -3.33 5.16
CA GLN A 139 -2.25 -3.12 5.96
C GLN A 139 -3.01 -4.42 6.23
N LEU A 140 -3.13 -5.29 5.21
CA LEU A 140 -3.75 -6.61 5.38
C LEU A 140 -2.97 -7.49 6.38
N HIS A 141 -1.65 -7.53 6.24
CA HIS A 141 -0.84 -8.54 6.94
C HIS A 141 -0.19 -8.05 8.23
N SER A 142 -0.17 -6.76 8.54
CA SER A 142 0.61 -6.24 9.68
C SER A 142 0.12 -6.80 11.02
N ALA A 143 -1.20 -6.79 11.24
CA ALA A 143 -1.79 -7.33 12.47
C ALA A 143 -1.66 -8.87 12.57
N LEU A 144 -1.71 -9.58 11.44
CA LEU A 144 -1.47 -11.02 11.38
C LEU A 144 0.00 -11.34 11.68
N ALA A 145 0.93 -10.58 11.13
CA ALA A 145 2.35 -10.69 11.42
C ALA A 145 2.65 -10.47 12.91
N GLU A 146 1.96 -9.54 13.57
CA GLU A 146 2.08 -9.37 15.02
C GLU A 146 1.55 -10.58 15.81
N CYS A 147 0.44 -11.18 15.37
CA CYS A 147 -0.07 -12.42 15.97
C CYS A 147 0.93 -13.57 15.82
N GLU A 148 1.50 -13.76 14.62
CA GLU A 148 2.55 -14.76 14.36
C GLU A 148 3.75 -14.57 15.31
N MET A 149 4.18 -13.32 15.55
CA MET A 149 5.27 -13.01 16.48
C MET A 149 4.91 -13.28 17.94
N ARG A 150 3.69 -12.93 18.36
CA ARG A 150 3.22 -13.18 19.73
C ARG A 150 3.14 -14.68 20.01
N GLN A 151 2.67 -15.46 19.06
CA GLN A 151 2.64 -16.92 19.15
C GLN A 151 4.05 -17.50 19.28
N ALA A 152 4.99 -17.10 18.40
CA ALA A 152 6.38 -17.54 18.51
C ALA A 152 7.06 -17.13 19.84
N ALA A 153 6.68 -15.99 20.43
CA ALA A 153 7.14 -15.60 21.75
C ALA A 153 6.60 -16.50 22.87
N GLN A 154 5.32 -16.88 22.80
CA GLN A 154 4.70 -17.81 23.75
C GLN A 154 5.34 -19.20 23.66
N ASP A 155 5.72 -19.63 22.45
CA ASP A 155 6.38 -20.91 22.19
C ASP A 155 7.89 -20.89 22.51
N GLY A 156 8.43 -19.76 22.99
CA GLY A 156 9.84 -19.60 23.34
C GLY A 156 10.81 -19.54 22.15
N GLN A 157 10.31 -19.35 20.93
CA GLN A 157 11.09 -19.39 19.69
C GLN A 157 11.53 -18.00 19.17
N LEU A 158 11.23 -16.93 19.90
CA LEU A 158 11.34 -15.54 19.41
C LEU A 158 12.73 -15.15 18.86
N ASN A 159 13.82 -15.71 19.41
CA ASN A 159 15.18 -15.33 19.01
C ASN A 159 15.59 -15.89 17.63
N ASP A 160 15.04 -17.05 17.25
CA ASP A 160 15.32 -17.67 15.96
C ASP A 160 14.18 -17.46 14.94
N PHE A 161 13.00 -17.07 15.41
CA PHE A 161 11.84 -16.80 14.56
C PHE A 161 11.97 -15.48 13.81
N LEU A 162 12.24 -15.57 12.50
CA LEU A 162 12.28 -14.41 11.61
C LEU A 162 10.88 -13.87 11.32
N GLY A 163 9.89 -14.75 11.26
CA GLY A 163 8.48 -14.43 11.08
C GLY A 163 7.71 -15.48 10.28
N GLY A 164 6.38 -15.41 10.35
CA GLY A 164 5.49 -16.26 9.56
C GLY A 164 5.23 -15.68 8.16
N VAL A 165 4.22 -16.22 7.50
CA VAL A 165 3.86 -15.86 6.12
C VAL A 165 3.47 -14.39 6.02
N SER A 166 2.66 -13.89 6.96
CA SER A 166 2.22 -12.50 6.95
C SER A 166 3.38 -11.54 7.20
N TYR A 167 4.28 -11.89 8.13
CA TYR A 167 5.49 -11.11 8.35
C TYR A 167 6.39 -11.04 7.10
N MET A 168 6.60 -12.18 6.42
CA MET A 168 7.39 -12.21 5.18
C MET A 168 6.77 -11.32 4.11
N ARG A 169 5.45 -11.40 3.92
CA ARG A 169 4.69 -10.55 2.99
C ARG A 169 4.86 -9.05 3.30
N CYS A 170 4.74 -8.64 4.57
CA CYS A 170 5.01 -7.25 4.95
C CYS A 170 6.46 -6.83 4.68
N THR A 171 7.42 -7.70 4.95
CA THR A 171 8.85 -7.40 4.74
C THR A 171 9.17 -7.22 3.27
N GLU A 172 8.63 -8.09 2.42
CA GLU A 172 8.81 -8.01 0.97
C GLU A 172 8.13 -6.75 0.41
N ALA A 173 6.93 -6.42 0.88
CA ALA A 173 6.25 -5.18 0.51
C ALA A 173 7.05 -3.92 0.90
N CYS A 174 7.66 -3.90 2.10
CA CYS A 174 8.54 -2.79 2.50
C CYS A 174 9.75 -2.64 1.57
N ARG A 175 10.40 -3.77 1.25
CA ARG A 175 11.54 -3.81 0.33
C ARG A 175 11.17 -3.30 -1.05
N ALA A 176 10.06 -3.79 -1.60
CA ALA A 176 9.59 -3.42 -2.93
C ALA A 176 9.13 -1.96 -3.00
N ALA A 177 8.46 -1.45 -1.96
CA ALA A 177 8.10 -0.04 -1.85
C ALA A 177 9.34 0.89 -1.79
N ALA A 178 10.38 0.51 -1.04
CA ALA A 178 11.64 1.25 -1.00
C ALA A 178 12.33 1.27 -2.36
N LEU A 179 12.33 0.15 -3.09
CA LEU A 179 12.87 0.09 -4.46
C LEU A 179 12.09 0.98 -5.43
N ALA A 180 10.76 0.97 -5.38
CA ALA A 180 9.93 1.86 -6.19
C ALA A 180 10.18 3.34 -5.86
N ALA A 181 10.29 3.68 -4.57
CA ALA A 181 10.60 5.02 -4.11
C ALA A 181 12.01 5.48 -4.54
N ALA A 182 12.98 4.58 -4.60
CA ALA A 182 14.34 4.90 -5.05
C ALA A 182 14.36 5.43 -6.49
N LEU A 183 13.44 4.97 -7.35
CA LEU A 183 13.36 5.38 -8.76
C LEU A 183 12.90 6.83 -8.95
N VAL A 184 12.21 7.41 -7.96
CA VAL A 184 11.74 8.82 -7.98
C VAL A 184 12.62 9.77 -7.16
N LEU A 185 13.73 9.28 -6.58
CA LEU A 185 14.64 10.10 -5.76
C LEU A 185 15.26 11.29 -6.49
N HIS A 186 15.30 11.27 -7.81
CA HIS A 186 15.83 12.35 -8.65
C HIS A 186 14.74 13.11 -9.40
N MET A 187 13.49 12.66 -9.34
CA MET A 187 12.38 13.30 -10.01
C MET A 187 11.93 14.54 -9.24
N ASP A 188 11.35 15.50 -9.94
CA ASP A 188 10.64 16.61 -9.29
C ASP A 188 9.36 16.08 -8.65
N MET A 189 9.29 16.20 -7.32
CA MET A 189 8.19 15.69 -6.49
C MET A 189 6.87 16.44 -6.73
N SER A 190 6.88 17.59 -7.41
CA SER A 190 5.66 18.28 -7.84
C SER A 190 4.80 17.46 -8.83
N ASN A 191 5.40 16.45 -9.48
CA ASN A 191 4.72 15.50 -10.36
C ASN A 191 4.08 14.32 -9.60
N MET A 192 4.39 14.13 -8.32
CA MET A 192 3.93 13.01 -7.52
C MET A 192 2.65 13.38 -6.78
N LEU A 193 1.58 12.58 -6.92
CA LEU A 193 0.37 12.81 -6.12
C LEU A 193 0.71 12.74 -4.62
N LEU A 194 0.33 13.78 -3.88
CA LEU A 194 0.53 13.91 -2.42
C LEU A 194 0.12 12.66 -1.64
N PHE A 195 -0.89 11.95 -2.16
CA PHE A 195 -1.43 10.76 -1.55
C PHE A 195 -0.39 9.63 -1.34
N ILE A 196 0.69 9.61 -2.12
CA ILE A 196 1.78 8.64 -1.92
C ILE A 196 2.37 8.67 -0.51
N GLY A 197 2.26 9.83 0.17
CA GLY A 197 2.66 9.96 1.57
C GLY A 197 1.96 8.96 2.50
N ILE A 198 0.68 8.63 2.27
CA ILE A 198 -0.05 7.66 3.10
C ILE A 198 0.55 6.26 2.95
N ALA A 199 0.89 5.87 1.72
CA ALA A 199 1.54 4.59 1.46
C ALA A 199 2.92 4.51 2.14
N TRP A 200 3.70 5.59 2.05
CA TRP A 200 5.03 5.66 2.66
C TRP A 200 4.99 5.70 4.19
N VAL A 201 3.97 6.30 4.80
CA VAL A 201 3.76 6.24 6.26
C VAL A 201 3.56 4.79 6.70
N SER A 202 2.67 4.03 6.06
CA SER A 202 2.44 2.61 6.41
C SER A 202 3.71 1.76 6.30
N VAL A 203 4.53 2.00 5.26
CA VAL A 203 5.83 1.32 5.08
C VAL A 203 6.80 1.70 6.20
N SER A 204 6.90 3.00 6.50
CA SER A 204 7.84 3.52 7.50
C SER A 204 7.47 3.06 8.91
N ASP A 205 6.18 3.10 9.28
CA ASP A 205 5.66 2.56 10.54
C ASP A 205 6.07 1.10 10.74
N LYS A 206 5.96 0.29 9.67
CA LYS A 206 6.35 -1.12 9.74
C LYS A 206 7.85 -1.29 9.95
N LEU A 207 8.67 -0.53 9.22
CA LEU A 207 10.13 -0.57 9.33
C LEU A 207 10.60 -0.12 10.73
N ILE A 208 10.05 0.98 11.25
CA ILE A 208 10.41 1.53 12.58
C ILE A 208 10.11 0.53 13.70
N LYS A 209 8.98 -0.18 13.63
CA LYS A 209 8.65 -1.21 14.63
C LYS A 209 9.59 -2.42 14.57
N ASP A 210 10.06 -2.76 13.37
CA ASP A 210 10.78 -4.01 13.13
C ASP A 210 12.31 -3.90 13.30
N ILE A 211 12.92 -2.75 12.98
CA ILE A 211 14.36 -2.51 13.13
C ILE A 211 14.84 -2.78 14.58
N PRO A 212 14.23 -2.20 15.64
CA PRO A 212 14.66 -2.45 17.02
C PRO A 212 14.46 -3.90 17.44
N ARG A 213 13.47 -4.60 16.89
CA ARG A 213 13.23 -6.02 17.15
C ARG A 213 14.37 -6.86 16.60
N LEU A 214 14.74 -6.66 15.34
CA LEU A 214 15.83 -7.38 14.69
C LEU A 214 17.17 -7.13 15.38
N ARG A 215 17.43 -5.89 15.80
CA ARG A 215 18.61 -5.53 16.60
C ARG A 215 18.66 -6.30 17.93
N ARG A 216 17.55 -6.34 18.68
CA ARG A 216 17.45 -7.11 19.94
C ARG A 216 17.61 -8.61 19.74
N ALA A 217 17.14 -9.15 18.61
CA ALA A 217 17.31 -10.56 18.24
C ALA A 217 18.70 -10.88 17.65
N GLY A 218 19.65 -9.93 17.62
CA GLY A 218 20.99 -10.13 17.05
C GLY A 218 21.02 -10.26 15.52
N LYS A 219 19.91 -9.98 14.83
CA LYS A 219 19.78 -10.04 13.37
C LYS A 219 20.24 -8.72 12.73
N ILE A 220 21.50 -8.38 12.95
CA ILE A 220 22.08 -7.06 12.62
C ILE A 220 22.01 -6.75 11.12
N THR A 221 22.29 -7.72 10.25
CA THR A 221 22.27 -7.52 8.79
C THR A 221 20.87 -7.19 8.29
N GLN A 222 19.85 -7.92 8.77
CA GLN A 222 18.45 -7.66 8.42
C GLN A 222 17.97 -6.31 8.96
N GLY A 223 18.42 -5.92 10.16
CA GLY A 223 18.17 -4.59 10.72
C GLY A 223 18.72 -3.47 9.86
N ARG A 224 20.00 -3.57 9.45
CA ARG A 224 20.65 -2.58 8.57
C ARG A 224 20.00 -2.45 7.20
N GLU A 225 19.57 -3.56 6.62
CA GLU A 225 18.85 -3.56 5.35
C GLU A 225 17.53 -2.77 5.47
N LYS A 226 16.78 -2.98 6.55
CA LYS A 226 15.54 -2.22 6.81
C LYS A 226 15.80 -0.75 7.15
N GLU A 227 16.90 -0.42 7.80
CA GLU A 227 17.34 0.97 8.01
C GLU A 227 17.61 1.68 6.69
N HIS A 228 18.26 0.99 5.74
CA HIS A 228 18.49 1.53 4.41
C HIS A 228 17.18 1.78 3.66
N GLN A 229 16.25 0.82 3.71
CA GLN A 229 14.91 0.96 3.14
C GLN A 229 14.17 2.17 3.75
N LEU A 230 14.21 2.34 5.07
CA LEU A 230 13.59 3.46 5.77
C LEU A 230 14.18 4.80 5.32
N ALA A 231 15.51 4.90 5.23
CA ALA A 231 16.19 6.12 4.80
C ALA A 231 15.81 6.56 3.38
N ILE A 232 15.57 5.61 2.47
CA ILE A 232 15.07 5.93 1.11
C ILE A 232 13.68 6.53 1.18
N ILE A 233 12.76 5.89 1.90
CA ILE A 233 11.38 6.35 2.05
C ILE A 233 11.33 7.73 2.71
N GLU A 234 12.06 7.93 3.81
CA GLU A 234 12.13 9.21 4.52
C GLU A 234 12.62 10.33 3.62
N LYS A 235 13.67 10.08 2.82
CA LYS A 235 14.18 11.07 1.88
C LYS A 235 13.14 11.43 0.82
N CYS A 236 12.39 10.46 0.32
CA CYS A 236 11.29 10.72 -0.61
C CYS A 236 10.16 11.53 0.05
N MET A 237 9.76 11.17 1.27
CA MET A 237 8.74 11.90 2.05
C MET A 237 9.15 13.35 2.31
N GLN A 238 10.41 13.61 2.70
CA GLN A 238 10.93 14.96 2.91
C GLN A 238 10.88 15.81 1.64
N ARG A 239 11.28 15.24 0.49
CA ARG A 239 11.21 15.95 -0.79
C ARG A 239 9.77 16.20 -1.23
N SER A 240 8.86 15.27 -0.97
CA SER A 240 7.43 15.44 -1.25
C SER A 240 6.81 16.54 -0.39
N ALA A 241 7.10 16.57 0.91
CA ALA A 241 6.65 17.63 1.81
C ALA A 241 7.14 19.03 1.38
N ALA A 242 8.39 19.14 0.92
CA ALA A 242 8.94 20.38 0.39
C ALA A 242 8.24 20.86 -0.90
N ALA A 243 7.73 19.93 -1.72
CA ALA A 243 7.01 20.26 -2.96
C ALA A 243 5.55 20.66 -2.73
N TYR A 244 4.94 20.27 -1.59
CA TYR A 244 3.55 20.58 -1.23
C TYR A 244 3.44 21.35 0.10
N PRO A 245 3.91 22.61 0.16
CA PRO A 245 4.00 23.39 1.41
C PRO A 245 2.64 23.77 2.03
N VAL A 246 1.53 23.68 1.28
CA VAL A 246 0.18 24.11 1.72
C VAL A 246 -0.35 23.28 2.92
N PHE A 247 0.25 22.13 3.22
CA PHE A 247 -0.11 21.32 4.41
C PHE A 247 0.77 21.58 5.64
N VAL A 248 1.79 22.44 5.55
CA VAL A 248 2.58 22.85 6.72
C VAL A 248 1.79 23.83 7.62
N GLU A 249 0.78 24.50 7.07
CA GLU A 249 -0.01 25.54 7.77
C GLU A 249 -1.40 25.07 8.27
N THR A 250 -1.77 23.79 8.10
CA THR A 250 -3.06 23.26 8.61
C THR A 250 -2.84 22.15 9.65
N ASP A 251 -2.97 22.54 10.92
CA ASP A 251 -2.69 21.85 12.20
C ASP A 251 -3.31 20.45 12.46
N THR A 252 -3.72 19.67 11.46
CA THR A 252 -4.39 18.37 11.70
C THR A 252 -3.76 17.16 11.02
N ILE A 253 -2.86 17.36 10.05
CA ILE A 253 -2.12 16.26 9.39
C ILE A 253 -0.61 16.37 9.70
N THR A 254 -0.14 17.58 9.98
CA THR A 254 1.23 17.90 10.42
C THR A 254 1.56 17.35 11.80
N GLU A 255 0.61 17.21 12.74
CA GLU A 255 0.89 16.54 14.00
C GLU A 255 1.30 15.08 13.78
N GLY A 256 0.68 14.38 12.81
CA GLY A 256 1.06 13.00 12.48
C GLY A 256 2.45 12.91 11.86
N ALA A 257 2.75 13.73 10.84
CA ALA A 257 4.02 13.67 10.12
C ALA A 257 5.20 14.31 10.87
N ALA A 258 4.97 15.40 11.62
CA ALA A 258 5.99 16.05 12.44
C ALA A 258 6.23 15.31 13.76
N ASN A 259 5.18 14.73 14.40
CA ASN A 259 5.41 13.81 15.52
C ASN A 259 6.11 12.55 15.01
N PHE A 260 5.81 12.05 13.81
CA PHE A 260 6.52 10.91 13.23
C PHE A 260 8.02 11.19 13.04
N LEU A 261 8.40 12.30 12.38
CA LEU A 261 9.81 12.68 12.22
C LEU A 261 10.52 12.91 13.57
N ASN A 262 9.83 13.44 14.57
CA ASN A 262 10.37 13.61 15.92
C ASN A 262 10.46 12.28 16.71
N HIS A 263 9.49 11.37 16.54
CA HIS A 263 9.48 10.05 17.19
C HIS A 263 10.52 9.10 16.57
N THR A 264 10.83 9.25 15.27
CA THR A 264 11.89 8.50 14.61
C THR A 264 13.27 8.96 15.08
N LYS A 265 13.49 10.27 15.30
CA LYS A 265 14.71 10.79 15.94
C LYS A 265 14.88 10.30 17.39
N LEU A 266 13.81 10.38 18.18
CA LEU A 266 13.81 9.93 19.59
C LEU A 266 13.96 8.40 19.75
N SER A 267 13.45 7.59 18.82
CA SER A 267 13.58 6.13 18.87
C SER A 267 14.89 5.58 18.29
N LEU A 268 15.60 6.37 17.47
CA LEU A 268 16.91 6.03 16.92
C LEU A 268 18.08 6.55 17.76
N GLY A 269 17.85 7.40 18.77
CA GLY A 269 18.90 7.91 19.65
C GLY A 269 19.95 8.73 18.90
N VAL A 270 19.53 9.47 17.88
CA VAL A 270 20.39 10.38 17.12
C VAL A 270 19.91 11.80 17.40
N ASP A 271 20.73 12.56 18.11
CA ASP A 271 20.58 14.01 18.31
C ASP A 271 20.71 14.77 16.97
#